data_AF-A0A7V4MIH5-F1
#
_entry.id   AF-A0A7V4MIH5-F1
#
_cell.length_a   1.000
_cell.length_b   1.000
_cell.length_c   1.000
_cell.angle_alpha   90.00
_cell.angle_beta   90.00
_cell.angle_gamma   90.00
#
_symmetry.space_group_name_H-M   'P 1'
#
loop_
_entity.id
_entity.type
_entity.pdbx_description
1 polymer ?
#
loop_
_entity_poly.entity_id
_entity_poly.type
_entity_poly.pdbx_seq_one_letter_code
_entity_poly.pdbx_strand_id
1 'polypeptide(L)' 'FDTMETGSVTVRDRDTMAQERIAISDLKNYLREKLK' A
#
# COMPACT_ATOMS: atom_id res chain seq x y z
N PHE A 1 19.12 -2.66 -1.39
CA PHE A 1 17.97 -3.11 -0.56
C PHE A 1 17.38 -1.87 0.12
N ASP A 2 16.89 -0.90 -0.68
CA ASP A 2 16.47 0.42 -0.17
C ASP A 2 14.96 0.55 -0.02
N THR A 3 14.30 -0.54 0.39
CA THR A 3 12.96 -0.46 1.01
C THR A 3 13.02 -0.08 2.49
N MET A 4 14.22 0.17 3.03
CA MET A 4 14.42 0.56 4.44
C MET A 4 14.31 2.07 4.66
N GLU A 5 14.62 2.91 3.67
CA GLU A 5 14.59 4.39 3.81
C GLU A 5 13.29 5.02 3.32
N THR A 6 12.66 4.46 2.28
CA THR A 6 11.42 4.98 1.72
C THR A 6 10.27 4.10 2.18
N GLY A 7 9.79 4.34 3.40
CA GLY A 7 8.63 3.65 3.98
C GLY A 7 7.31 3.94 3.28
N SER A 8 7.26 3.93 1.95
CA SER A 8 6.07 4.12 1.13
C SER A 8 6.01 3.06 0.02
N VAL A 9 4.88 2.39 -0.11
CA VAL A 9 4.59 1.45 -1.20
C VAL A 9 3.42 1.97 -2.03
N THR A 10 3.45 1.74 -3.33
CA THR A 10 2.31 2.05 -4.20
C THR A 10 1.48 0.80 -4.34
N VAL A 11 0.26 0.82 -3.81
CA VAL A 11 -0.72 -0.25 -3.98
C VAL A 11 -1.53 0.04 -5.23
N ARG A 12 -1.60 -0.94 -6.13
CA ARG A 12 -2.45 -0.88 -7.31
C ARG A 12 -3.59 -1.85 -7.13
N ASP A 13 -4.80 -1.32 -7.16
CA ASP A 13 -6.02 -2.10 -7.10
C ASP A 13 -6.29 -2.75 -8.46
N ARG A 14 -6.58 -4.06 -8.46
CA ARG A 14 -6.79 -4.84 -9.68
C ARG A 14 -8.11 -4.48 -10.36
N ASP A 15 -9.16 -4.25 -9.59
CA ASP A 15 -10.53 -4.17 -10.09
C ASP A 15 -10.85 -2.76 -10.59
N THR A 16 -10.26 -1.75 -9.94
CA THR A 16 -10.48 -0.33 -10.27
C THR A 16 -9.34 0.28 -11.10
N MET A 17 -8.22 -0.45 -11.28
CA MET A 17 -6.96 0.05 -11.86
C MET A 17 -6.39 1.28 -11.13
N ALA A 18 -6.91 1.63 -9.95
CA ALA A 18 -6.48 2.76 -9.15
C ALA A 18 -5.10 2.49 -8.54
N GLN A 19 -4.28 3.55 -8.44
CA GLN A 19 -2.96 3.50 -7.83
C GLN A 19 -2.90 4.48 -6.68
N GLU A 20 -2.64 3.97 -5.48
CA GLU A 20 -2.54 4.76 -4.27
C GLU A 20 -1.15 4.57 -3.66
N ARG A 21 -0.50 5.68 -3.28
CA ARG A 21 0.78 5.64 -2.57
C ARG A 21 0.51 5.73 -1.09
N ILE A 22 0.84 4.68 -0.36
CA ILE A 22 0.61 4.59 1.09
C ILE A 22 1.93 4.34 1.82
N ALA A 23 2.01 4.79 3.07
CA ALA A 23 3.14 4.46 3.92
C ALA A 23 3.13 2.95 4.24
N ILE A 24 4.31 2.36 4.37
CA ILE A 24 4.47 0.94 4.72
C ILE A 24 3.89 0.64 6.11
N SER A 25 3.91 1.62 7.01
CA SER A 25 3.27 1.57 8.32
C SER A 25 1.75 1.41 8.21
N ASP A 26 1.14 2.10 7.22
CA ASP A 26 -0.31 2.11 7.01
C ASP A 26 -0.79 0.98 6.09
N LEU A 27 0.11 0.37 5.32
CA LEU A 27 -0.18 -0.78 4.44
C LEU A 27 -0.91 -1.90 5.18
N LYS A 28 -0.52 -2.20 6.42
CA LYS A 28 -1.14 -3.28 7.21
C LYS A 28 -2.60 -2.97 7.58
N ASN A 29 -2.92 -1.69 7.78
CA ASN A 29 -4.29 -1.26 8.06
C ASN A 29 -5.10 -1.16 6.77
N TYR A 30 -4.52 -0.59 5.71
CA TYR A 30 -5.13 -0.51 4.38
C TYR A 30 -5.55 -1.89 3.85
N LEU A 31 -4.67 -2.90 3.95
CA LEU A 31 -5.00 -4.27 3.54
C LEU A 31 -6.11 -4.88 4.40
N ARG A 32 -6.17 -4.58 5.70
CA ARG A 32 -7.26 -5.08 6.57
C ARG A 32 -8.61 -4.46 6.25
N GLU A 33 -8.64 -3.18 5.88
CA GLU A 33 -9.87 -2.50 5.47
C GLU A 33 -10.34 -2.97 4.08
N LYS A 34 -9.41 -3.19 3.15
CA LYS A 34 -9.70 -3.68 1.79
C LYS A 34 -10.13 -5.16 1.73
N LEU A 35 -9.60 -6.03 2.60
CA LEU A 35 -9.94 -7.46 2.65
C LEU A 35 -11.11 -7.81 3.59
N LYS A 36 -11.74 -6.81 4.21
CA LYS A 36 -12.95 -7.03 5.01
C LYS A 36 -14.18 -7.14 4.11
#